data_AF-A0A2V7PG01-F1
#
_entry.id   AF-A0A2V7PG01-F1
#
_cell.length_a   1.000
_cell.length_b   1.000
_cell.length_c   1.000
_cell.angle_alpha   90.00
_cell.angle_beta   90.00
_cell.angle_gamma   90.00
#
_symmetry.space_group_name_H-M   'P 1'
#
loop_
_entity.id
_entity.type
_entity.pdbx_description
1 polymer ?
#
loop_
_entity_poly.entity_id
_entity_poly.type
_entity_poly.pdbx_seq_one_letter_code
_entity_poly.pdbx_strand_id
1 'polypeptide(L)'
;MTRDDFVQFLDEVLARLTLSAIDTSEARQMRSSSIRYGSVGVKGGAEQRPEPVATITYSLGEEAEAVRWFHDEVAGHGIVPLSEVEAVVRSLAIAMHGGRQIVIPLLQLKQFDQYTTTHSMNVAVLTMALAEYLDLGAHDVRTFGIAGLLHDIGKVKIPLEVLTKPGRFTDEERALMNQHPAEGARIILKSEEQLDLPAVVA
;
A
#
# COMPACT_ATOMS: atom_id res chain seq x y z
N MET A 1 2.50 -6.58 -23.55
CA MET A 1 1.43 -6.38 -22.57
C MET A 1 0.49 -5.33 -23.13
N THR A 2 -0.69 -5.75 -23.57
CA THR A 2 -1.74 -4.89 -24.09
C THR A 2 -2.54 -4.29 -22.92
N ARG A 3 -3.35 -3.26 -23.19
CA ARG A 3 -4.24 -2.68 -22.17
C ARG A 3 -5.24 -3.72 -21.64
N ASP A 4 -5.67 -4.63 -22.51
CA ASP A 4 -6.62 -5.69 -22.17
C ASP A 4 -5.95 -6.74 -21.28
N ASP A 5 -4.67 -7.08 -21.53
CA ASP A 5 -3.88 -7.96 -20.65
C ASP A 5 -3.77 -7.37 -19.23
N PHE A 6 -3.60 -6.05 -19.12
CA PHE A 6 -3.50 -5.37 -17.83
C PHE A 6 -4.84 -5.33 -17.07
N VAL A 7 -5.95 -5.10 -17.78
CA VAL A 7 -7.29 -5.14 -17.16
C VAL A 7 -7.61 -6.55 -16.69
N GLN A 8 -7.31 -7.57 -17.49
CA GLN A 8 -7.49 -8.96 -17.09
C GLN A 8 -6.62 -9.32 -15.89
N PHE A 9 -5.36 -8.86 -15.85
CA PHE A 9 -4.50 -9.01 -14.68
C PHE A 9 -5.12 -8.36 -13.43
N LEU A 10 -5.67 -7.14 -13.54
CA LEU A 10 -6.34 -6.49 -12.41
C LEU A 10 -7.56 -7.29 -11.94
N ASP A 11 -8.37 -7.82 -12.85
CA ASP A 11 -9.53 -8.64 -12.51
C ASP A 11 -9.12 -9.97 -11.86
N GLU A 12 -8.05 -10.61 -12.33
CA GLU A 12 -7.51 -11.84 -11.75
C GLU A 12 -6.90 -11.63 -10.36
N VAL A 13 -6.17 -10.54 -10.15
CA VAL A 13 -5.66 -10.13 -8.84
C VAL A 13 -6.83 -9.91 -7.88
N LEU A 14 -7.85 -9.18 -8.30
CA LEU A 14 -9.07 -8.97 -7.51
C LEU A 14 -9.79 -10.31 -7.22
N ALA A 15 -9.83 -11.24 -8.16
CA ALA A 15 -10.44 -12.55 -7.98
C ALA A 15 -9.67 -13.46 -7.01
N ARG A 16 -8.33 -13.50 -7.07
CA ARG A 16 -7.51 -14.32 -6.16
C ARG A 16 -7.52 -13.77 -4.73
N LEU A 17 -7.44 -12.45 -4.59
CA LEU A 17 -7.60 -11.77 -3.30
C LEU A 17 -8.98 -12.03 -2.68
N THR A 18 -10.00 -12.35 -3.49
CA THR A 18 -11.34 -12.67 -3.00
C THR A 18 -11.58 -14.17 -2.78
N LEU A 19 -10.82 -15.06 -3.43
CA LEU A 19 -11.05 -16.52 -3.41
C LEU A 19 -10.09 -17.31 -2.50
N SER A 20 -8.87 -16.84 -2.22
CA SER A 20 -7.87 -17.57 -1.41
C SER A 20 -8.20 -17.69 0.10
N ALA A 21 -9.28 -17.06 0.58
CA ALA A 21 -9.56 -16.90 2.01
C ALA A 21 -10.43 -18.01 2.64
N ILE A 22 -10.46 -19.22 2.08
CA ILE A 22 -11.18 -20.35 2.70
C ILE A 22 -10.34 -21.63 2.61
N ASP A 23 -9.38 -21.78 3.52
CA ASP A 23 -9.04 -23.09 4.09
C ASP A 23 -8.95 -22.94 5.61
N THR A 24 -9.99 -23.40 6.30
CA THR A 24 -10.17 -23.28 7.76
C THR A 24 -9.85 -24.58 8.48
N SER A 25 -9.05 -25.47 7.88
CA SER A 25 -8.82 -26.80 8.43
C SER A 25 -7.85 -26.87 9.62
N GLU A 26 -6.98 -25.88 9.86
CA GLU A 26 -5.94 -25.98 10.90
C GLU A 26 -6.20 -25.19 12.21
N ALA A 27 -7.18 -24.28 12.26
CA ALA A 27 -7.39 -23.44 13.45
C ALA A 27 -8.18 -24.11 14.61
N ARG A 28 -8.37 -25.44 14.58
CA ARG A 28 -9.30 -26.14 15.50
C ARG A 28 -8.65 -26.74 16.75
N GLN A 29 -7.36 -26.53 16.99
CA GLN A 29 -6.65 -27.25 18.05
C GLN A 29 -5.98 -26.34 19.10
N MET A 30 -6.77 -25.49 19.75
CA MET A 30 -6.42 -24.93 21.07
C MET A 30 -7.70 -24.65 21.87
N ARG A 31 -7.96 -25.51 22.86
CA ARG A 31 -9.05 -25.38 23.84
C ARG A 31 -8.49 -25.00 25.21
N SER A 32 -9.01 -23.93 25.81
CA SER A 32 -9.38 -23.77 27.24
C SER A 32 -9.89 -22.32 27.40
N SER A 33 -10.95 -21.95 28.13
CA SER A 33 -11.70 -22.58 29.22
C SER A 33 -13.08 -21.92 29.35
N SER A 34 -14.12 -22.75 29.47
CA SER A 34 -15.41 -22.54 30.18
C SER A 34 -16.03 -21.13 30.29
N ILE A 35 -16.84 -20.75 29.30
CA ILE A 35 -18.13 -20.07 29.55
C ILE A 35 -19.18 -20.75 28.66
N ARG A 36 -20.21 -21.35 29.28
CA ARG A 36 -21.37 -21.91 28.58
C ARG A 36 -22.54 -20.95 28.73
N TYR A 37 -22.89 -20.26 27.66
CA TYR A 37 -24.18 -19.57 27.56
C TYR A 37 -25.11 -20.43 26.70
N GLY A 38 -26.23 -20.84 27.27
CA GLY A 38 -27.32 -21.51 26.56
C GLY A 38 -28.38 -20.47 26.16
N SER A 39 -28.83 -20.52 24.92
CA SER A 39 -29.94 -19.70 24.43
C SER A 39 -31.27 -20.36 24.81
N VAL A 40 -32.12 -19.65 25.56
CA VAL A 40 -33.53 -20.04 25.73
C VAL A 40 -34.27 -19.73 24.43
N GLY A 41 -34.63 -20.76 23.67
CA GLY A 41 -35.38 -20.63 22.43
C GLY A 41 -36.88 -20.50 22.68
N VAL A 42 -37.49 -19.38 22.28
CA VAL A 42 -38.94 -19.28 22.10
C VAL A 42 -39.27 -19.82 20.71
N LYS A 43 -40.17 -20.81 20.64
CA LYS A 43 -40.62 -21.43 19.39
C LYS A 43 -41.36 -20.40 18.51
N GLY A 44 -40.75 -20.09 17.37
CA GLY A 44 -41.38 -19.31 16.29
C GLY A 44 -40.31 -18.85 15.32
N GLY A 45 -40.12 -19.59 14.22
CA GLY A 45 -38.99 -19.45 13.32
C GLY A 45 -38.86 -18.09 12.65
N ALA A 46 -37.65 -17.55 12.71
CA ALA A 46 -37.04 -16.78 11.65
C ALA A 46 -35.56 -17.21 11.61
N GLU A 47 -35.07 -17.61 10.44
CA GLU A 47 -33.66 -17.89 10.20
C GLU A 47 -32.82 -16.70 10.68
N GLN A 48 -32.00 -16.90 11.70
CA GLN A 48 -31.01 -15.91 12.11
C GLN A 48 -29.95 -15.84 11.02
N ARG A 49 -30.02 -14.79 10.20
CA ARG A 49 -28.92 -14.38 9.33
C ARG A 49 -27.66 -14.21 10.19
N PRO A 50 -26.48 -14.66 9.72
CA PRO A 50 -25.25 -14.44 10.45
C PRO A 50 -25.06 -12.93 10.67
N GLU A 51 -24.91 -12.54 11.93
CA GLU A 51 -24.58 -11.16 12.32
C GLU A 51 -23.29 -10.73 11.59
N PRO A 52 -23.23 -9.49 11.04
CA PRO A 52 -22.06 -9.03 10.33
C PRO A 52 -20.88 -8.97 11.29
N VAL A 53 -19.85 -9.79 11.02
CA VAL A 53 -18.52 -9.64 11.63
C VAL A 53 -18.09 -8.21 11.38
N ALA A 54 -17.72 -7.49 12.44
CA ALA A 54 -17.33 -6.08 12.37
C ALA A 54 -16.28 -5.89 11.26
N THR A 55 -16.70 -5.28 10.15
CA THR A 55 -15.77 -4.79 9.14
C THR A 55 -14.99 -3.69 9.82
N ILE A 56 -13.72 -3.95 10.16
CA ILE A 56 -12.81 -2.87 10.54
C ILE A 56 -12.69 -1.99 9.29
N THR A 57 -13.38 -0.86 9.29
CA THR A 57 -13.20 0.15 8.26
C THR A 57 -11.80 0.70 8.44
N TYR A 58 -10.83 0.11 7.75
CA TYR A 58 -9.47 0.65 7.68
C TYR A 58 -9.54 2.03 7.00
N SER A 59 -9.29 3.07 7.77
CA SER A 59 -9.13 4.43 7.28
C SER A 59 -7.64 4.69 7.12
N LEU A 60 -7.14 4.75 5.88
CA LEU A 60 -5.72 4.96 5.57
C LEU A 60 -5.24 6.42 5.78
N GLY A 61 -5.88 7.14 6.70
CA GLY A 61 -5.63 8.56 6.95
C GLY A 61 -4.32 8.79 7.68
N GLU A 62 -4.03 7.96 8.68
CA GLU A 62 -2.78 8.03 9.47
C GLU A 62 -1.57 7.68 8.60
N GLU A 63 -1.70 6.69 7.72
CA GLU A 63 -0.69 6.31 6.74
C GLU A 63 -0.44 7.44 5.75
N ALA A 64 -1.49 8.10 5.27
CA ALA A 64 -1.35 9.26 4.40
C ALA A 64 -0.63 10.43 5.10
N GLU A 65 -0.90 10.64 6.39
CA GLU A 65 -0.19 11.63 7.21
C GLU A 65 1.29 11.27 7.40
N ALA A 66 1.58 10.01 7.73
CA ALA A 66 2.94 9.51 7.86
C ALA A 66 3.73 9.65 6.55
N VAL A 67 3.09 9.37 5.41
CA VAL A 67 3.69 9.53 4.09
C VAL A 67 4.00 10.99 3.78
N ARG A 68 3.08 11.92 4.09
CA ARG A 68 3.38 13.36 3.97
C ARG A 68 4.56 13.76 4.85
N TRP A 69 4.53 13.35 6.11
CA TRP A 69 5.55 13.69 7.09
C TRP A 69 6.95 13.23 6.64
N PHE A 70 7.13 11.99 6.18
CA PHE A 70 8.47 11.57 5.76
C PHE A 70 8.92 12.23 4.45
N HIS A 71 8.01 12.61 3.54
CA HIS A 71 8.41 13.37 2.35
C HIS A 71 9.00 14.73 2.75
N ASP A 72 8.38 15.42 3.71
CA ASP A 72 8.87 16.69 4.25
C ASP A 72 10.21 16.50 4.99
N GLU A 73 10.33 15.43 5.77
CA GLU A 73 11.56 15.09 6.49
C GLU A 73 12.72 14.82 5.53
N VAL A 74 12.49 14.07 4.45
CA VAL A 74 13.48 13.82 3.40
C VAL A 74 13.80 15.09 2.62
N ALA A 75 12.81 15.97 2.39
CA ALA A 75 13.05 17.25 1.74
C ALA A 75 14.01 18.12 2.58
N GLY A 76 13.79 18.20 3.89
CA GLY A 76 14.55 19.02 4.84
C GLY A 76 15.92 18.45 5.21
N HIS A 77 16.00 17.16 5.56
CA HIS A 77 17.22 16.54 6.11
C HIS A 77 17.91 15.58 5.13
N GLY A 78 17.20 15.11 4.09
CA GLY A 78 17.76 14.19 3.10
C GLY A 78 18.02 12.78 3.62
N ILE A 79 17.38 12.41 4.72
CA ILE A 79 17.45 11.10 5.38
C ILE A 79 16.08 10.46 5.30
N VAL A 80 16.01 9.20 4.90
CA VAL A 80 14.75 8.44 4.86
C VAL A 80 14.47 7.88 6.25
N PRO A 81 13.33 8.21 6.89
CA PRO A 81 12.95 7.63 8.17
C PRO A 81 12.38 6.22 7.95
N LEU A 82 13.27 5.23 7.94
CA LEU A 82 12.94 3.86 7.52
C LEU A 82 11.95 3.16 8.45
N SER A 83 12.00 3.42 9.75
CA SER A 83 11.04 2.87 10.72
C SER A 83 9.59 3.22 10.36
N GLU A 84 9.35 4.45 9.95
CA GLU A 84 8.04 4.99 9.57
C GLU A 84 7.62 4.47 8.20
N VAL A 85 8.54 4.43 7.24
CA VAL A 85 8.30 3.82 5.93
C VAL A 85 7.87 2.36 6.07
N GLU A 86 8.61 1.57 6.87
CA GLU A 86 8.24 0.19 7.14
C GLU A 86 6.91 0.07 7.90
N ALA A 87 6.62 0.99 8.83
CA ALA A 87 5.35 0.99 9.57
C ALA A 87 4.16 1.20 8.63
N VAL A 88 4.28 2.14 7.70
CA VAL A 88 3.27 2.36 6.65
C VAL A 88 3.10 1.09 5.81
N VAL A 89 4.18 0.50 5.30
CA VAL A 89 4.12 -0.72 4.48
C VAL A 89 3.51 -1.90 5.25
N ARG A 90 3.85 -2.06 6.53
CA ARG A 90 3.22 -3.06 7.40
C ARG A 90 1.72 -2.80 7.56
N SER A 91 1.32 -1.55 7.78
CA SER A 91 -0.11 -1.22 7.89
C SER A 91 -0.85 -1.50 6.58
N LEU A 92 -0.28 -1.11 5.43
CA LEU A 92 -0.82 -1.42 4.11
C LEU A 92 -0.93 -2.93 3.87
N ALA A 93 0.08 -3.72 4.29
CA ALA A 93 0.04 -5.18 4.19
C ALA A 93 -1.10 -5.76 5.03
N ILE A 94 -1.26 -5.31 6.28
CA ILE A 94 -2.37 -5.76 7.14
C ILE A 94 -3.71 -5.35 6.52
N ALA A 95 -3.80 -4.13 6.00
CA ALA A 95 -4.99 -3.62 5.35
C ALA A 95 -5.36 -4.48 4.12
N MET A 96 -4.40 -4.84 3.26
CA MET A 96 -4.62 -5.75 2.12
C MET A 96 -5.26 -7.08 2.54
N HIS A 97 -4.91 -7.60 3.72
CA HIS A 97 -5.41 -8.87 4.25
C HIS A 97 -6.61 -8.73 5.21
N GLY A 98 -6.92 -7.51 5.67
CA GLY A 98 -7.85 -7.21 6.77
C GLY A 98 -9.33 -7.28 6.42
N GLY A 99 -9.69 -7.52 5.17
CA GLY A 99 -11.07 -7.71 4.73
C GLY A 99 -11.30 -7.34 3.26
N ARG A 100 -12.32 -7.94 2.65
CA ARG A 100 -12.77 -7.66 1.27
C ARG A 100 -13.10 -6.17 1.12
N GLN A 101 -12.20 -5.41 0.48
CA GLN A 101 -12.38 -4.08 -0.17
C GLN A 101 -11.36 -2.99 0.22
N ILE A 102 -10.05 -3.26 0.27
CA ILE A 102 -9.04 -2.19 0.49
C ILE A 102 -8.40 -1.68 -0.82
N VAL A 103 -8.37 -2.52 -1.86
CA VAL A 103 -7.87 -2.12 -3.19
C VAL A 103 -8.80 -1.06 -3.83
N ILE A 104 -10.10 -1.07 -3.53
CA ILE A 104 -11.08 -0.12 -4.11
C ILE A 104 -10.98 1.29 -3.49
N PRO A 105 -10.89 1.49 -2.17
CA PRO A 105 -10.66 2.80 -1.57
C PRO A 105 -9.37 3.49 -2.02
N LEU A 106 -8.29 2.74 -2.24
CA LEU A 106 -7.01 3.27 -2.75
C LEU A 106 -7.13 3.84 -4.18
N LEU A 107 -7.91 3.17 -5.04
CA LEU A 107 -8.28 3.69 -6.37
C LEU A 107 -9.22 4.91 -6.29
N GLN A 108 -9.98 5.05 -5.20
CA GLN A 108 -10.95 6.14 -4.96
C GLN A 108 -10.37 7.36 -4.23
N LEU A 109 -9.17 7.28 -3.63
CA LEU A 109 -8.46 8.40 -2.97
C LEU A 109 -8.05 9.52 -3.94
N LYS A 110 -8.39 9.45 -5.22
CA LYS A 110 -8.19 10.50 -6.24
C LYS A 110 -8.82 11.85 -5.92
N GLN A 111 -9.71 11.94 -4.93
CA GLN A 111 -10.53 13.15 -4.68
C GLN A 111 -10.03 14.05 -3.55
N PHE A 112 -8.99 13.67 -2.81
CA PHE A 112 -8.41 14.54 -1.78
C PHE A 112 -6.98 14.92 -2.14
N ASP A 113 -6.71 16.19 -1.92
CA ASP A 113 -5.59 16.97 -2.43
C ASP A 113 -4.21 16.36 -2.15
N GLN A 114 -3.26 16.69 -3.03
CA GLN A 114 -1.86 16.23 -3.16
C GLN A 114 -1.62 14.91 -3.92
N TYR A 115 -1.29 15.10 -5.21
CA TYR A 115 -0.90 14.12 -6.22
C TYR A 115 0.26 13.16 -5.83
N THR A 116 0.98 13.38 -4.73
CA THR A 116 2.20 12.63 -4.37
C THR A 116 1.98 11.53 -3.33
N THR A 117 1.21 11.79 -2.27
CA THR A 117 1.03 10.87 -1.13
C THR A 117 0.16 9.69 -1.50
N THR A 118 -1.03 9.97 -2.04
CA THR A 118 -1.96 8.94 -2.53
C THR A 118 -1.34 8.10 -3.64
N HIS A 119 -0.60 8.74 -4.56
CA HIS A 119 0.09 8.05 -5.64
C HIS A 119 1.12 7.05 -5.09
N SER A 120 1.97 7.48 -4.17
CA SER A 120 3.00 6.62 -3.57
C SER A 120 2.39 5.42 -2.84
N MET A 121 1.33 5.63 -2.06
CA MET A 121 0.62 4.53 -1.39
C MET A 121 -0.04 3.57 -2.39
N ASN A 122 -0.65 4.10 -3.47
CA ASN A 122 -1.26 3.28 -4.50
C ASN A 122 -0.22 2.42 -5.22
N VAL A 123 0.93 2.97 -5.57
CA VAL A 123 2.03 2.23 -6.19
C VAL A 123 2.56 1.15 -5.23
N ALA A 124 2.72 1.47 -3.94
CA ALA A 124 3.11 0.49 -2.93
C ALA A 124 2.13 -0.69 -2.86
N VAL A 125 0.82 -0.43 -2.75
CA VAL A 125 -0.17 -1.52 -2.69
C VAL A 125 -0.25 -2.33 -3.97
N LEU A 126 -0.18 -1.69 -5.14
CA LEU A 126 -0.22 -2.40 -6.42
C LEU A 126 1.00 -3.31 -6.61
N THR A 127 2.19 -2.85 -6.21
CA THR A 127 3.43 -3.63 -6.31
C THR A 127 3.46 -4.77 -5.29
N MET A 128 2.95 -4.56 -4.07
CA MET A 128 2.75 -5.61 -3.08
C MET A 128 1.76 -6.68 -3.57
N ALA A 129 0.62 -6.27 -4.11
CA ALA A 129 -0.39 -7.19 -4.64
C ALA A 129 0.13 -7.99 -5.84
N LEU A 130 0.95 -7.37 -6.70
CA LEU A 130 1.63 -8.07 -7.80
C LEU A 130 2.66 -9.07 -7.25
N ALA A 131 3.45 -8.70 -6.25
CA ALA A 131 4.42 -9.60 -5.62
C ALA A 131 3.74 -10.82 -5.00
N GLU A 132 2.61 -10.63 -4.30
CA GLU A 132 1.78 -11.73 -3.80
C GLU A 132 1.19 -12.58 -4.92
N TYR A 133 0.71 -11.97 -6.01
CA TYR A 133 0.19 -12.70 -7.17
C TYR A 133 1.26 -13.59 -7.83
N LEU A 134 2.52 -13.18 -7.76
CA LEU A 134 3.68 -13.93 -8.23
C LEU A 134 4.21 -14.95 -7.20
N ASP A 135 3.47 -15.18 -6.11
CA ASP A 135 3.81 -16.10 -5.02
C ASP A 135 5.16 -15.76 -4.33
N LEU A 136 5.54 -14.48 -4.31
CA LEU A 136 6.74 -14.04 -3.59
C LEU A 136 6.52 -14.06 -2.08
N GLY A 137 7.61 -14.26 -1.33
CA GLY A 137 7.55 -14.34 0.13
C GLY A 137 7.19 -12.99 0.78
N ALA A 138 6.66 -13.03 2.01
CA ALA A 138 6.25 -11.84 2.75
C ALA A 138 7.38 -10.80 2.93
N HIS A 139 8.65 -11.25 2.96
CA HIS A 139 9.79 -10.35 2.93
C HIS A 139 9.83 -9.52 1.65
N ASP A 140 9.79 -10.17 0.50
CA ASP A 140 9.87 -9.52 -0.81
C ASP A 140 8.65 -8.63 -1.05
N VAL A 141 7.46 -9.07 -0.66
CA VAL A 141 6.24 -8.23 -0.70
C VAL A 141 6.46 -6.92 0.05
N ARG A 142 7.04 -6.94 1.26
CA ARG A 142 7.37 -5.71 1.99
C ARG A 142 8.44 -4.89 1.27
N THR A 143 9.47 -5.52 0.72
CA THR A 143 10.50 -4.81 -0.06
C THR A 143 9.90 -4.10 -1.27
N PHE A 144 8.97 -4.73 -1.98
CA PHE A 144 8.21 -4.10 -3.08
C PHE A 144 7.32 -2.96 -2.58
N GLY A 145 6.69 -3.11 -1.42
CA GLY A 145 5.93 -2.04 -0.79
C GLY A 145 6.77 -0.81 -0.48
N ILE A 146 7.96 -1.00 0.12
CA ILE A 146 8.92 0.08 0.40
C ILE A 146 9.39 0.72 -0.91
N ALA A 147 9.74 -0.10 -1.90
CA ALA A 147 10.17 0.36 -3.21
C ALA A 147 9.08 1.20 -3.92
N GLY A 148 7.84 0.73 -3.91
CA GLY A 148 6.71 1.47 -4.47
C GLY A 148 6.40 2.76 -3.71
N LEU A 149 6.57 2.78 -2.39
CA LEU A 149 6.34 3.97 -1.58
C LEU A 149 7.41 5.04 -1.79
N LEU A 150 8.65 4.63 -2.07
CA LEU A 150 9.80 5.52 -2.25
C LEU A 150 10.16 5.80 -3.72
N HIS A 151 9.48 5.18 -4.70
CA HIS A 151 9.85 5.23 -6.13
C HIS A 151 9.98 6.63 -6.74
N ASP A 152 9.34 7.62 -6.11
CA ASP A 152 9.29 9.00 -6.59
C ASP A 152 9.88 9.98 -5.55
N ILE A 153 10.59 9.46 -4.52
CA ILE A 153 11.08 10.27 -3.40
C ILE A 153 12.03 11.38 -3.85
N GLY A 154 12.74 11.19 -4.96
CA GLY A 154 13.62 12.21 -5.53
C GLY A 154 12.90 13.47 -6.02
N LYS A 155 11.56 13.43 -6.18
CA LYS A 155 10.77 14.62 -6.54
C LYS A 155 10.89 15.75 -5.51
N VAL A 156 11.26 15.44 -4.26
CA VAL A 156 11.57 16.44 -3.22
C VAL A 156 12.76 17.34 -3.56
N LYS A 157 13.56 17.00 -4.58
CA LYS A 157 14.68 17.83 -5.09
C LYS A 157 14.32 18.61 -6.34
N ILE A 158 13.12 18.43 -6.89
CA ILE A 158 12.65 19.16 -8.06
C ILE A 158 12.04 20.50 -7.60
N PRO A 159 12.40 21.64 -8.23
CA PRO A 159 11.81 22.93 -7.91
C PRO A 159 10.28 22.91 -8.03
N LEU A 160 9.60 23.53 -7.06
CA LEU A 160 8.14 23.45 -6.96
C LEU A 160 7.45 23.99 -8.22
N GLU A 161 8.03 25.03 -8.83
CA GLU A 161 7.48 25.68 -10.03
C GLU A 161 7.48 24.73 -11.24
N VAL A 162 8.45 23.81 -11.30
CA VAL A 162 8.52 22.75 -12.30
C VAL A 162 7.60 21.60 -11.90
N LEU A 163 7.62 21.18 -10.63
CA LEU A 163 6.84 20.04 -10.16
C LEU A 163 5.33 20.23 -10.32
N THR A 164 4.82 21.45 -10.07
CA THR A 164 3.39 21.78 -10.16
C THR A 164 3.01 22.52 -11.43
N LYS A 165 3.90 22.57 -12.44
CA LYS A 165 3.64 23.33 -13.68
C LYS A 165 2.40 22.77 -14.40
N PRO A 166 1.41 23.62 -14.73
CA PRO A 166 0.33 23.21 -15.63
C PRO A 166 0.83 23.16 -17.08
N GLY A 167 0.51 22.07 -17.78
CA GLY A 167 0.82 21.92 -19.22
C GLY A 167 2.13 21.18 -19.51
N ARG A 168 2.71 21.42 -20.69
CA ARG A 168 3.92 20.70 -21.13
C ARG A 168 5.17 21.39 -20.58
N PHE A 169 6.15 20.56 -20.20
CA PHE A 169 7.49 21.04 -19.87
C PHE A 169 8.22 21.56 -21.10
N THR A 170 9.07 22.57 -20.91
CA THR A 170 10.16 22.88 -21.85
C THR A 170 11.22 21.78 -21.79
N ASP A 171 12.19 21.82 -22.71
CA ASP A 171 13.27 20.83 -22.72
C ASP A 171 14.14 20.94 -21.45
N GLU A 172 14.36 22.15 -20.93
CA GLU A 172 15.10 22.41 -19.70
C GLU A 172 14.34 21.90 -18.47
N GLU A 173 13.04 22.17 -18.39
CA GLU A 173 12.18 21.68 -17.31
C GLU A 173 12.05 20.15 -17.33
N ARG A 174 11.99 19.56 -18.53
CA ARG A 174 11.99 18.11 -18.70
C ARG A 174 13.32 17.54 -18.23
N ALA A 175 14.44 18.17 -18.57
CA ALA A 175 15.76 17.75 -18.12
C ALA A 175 15.90 17.82 -16.61
N LEU A 176 15.35 18.85 -15.96
CA LEU A 176 15.26 18.95 -14.49
C LEU A 176 14.39 17.84 -13.91
N MET A 177 13.16 17.66 -14.43
CA MET A 177 12.26 16.62 -13.95
C MET A 177 12.90 15.23 -14.06
N ASN A 178 13.63 14.93 -15.13
CA ASN A 178 14.28 13.64 -15.33
C ASN A 178 15.44 13.35 -14.36
N GLN A 179 15.81 14.30 -13.49
CA GLN A 179 16.82 14.09 -12.45
C GLN A 179 16.25 13.41 -11.20
N HIS A 180 14.92 13.42 -11.00
CA HIS A 180 14.33 12.85 -9.79
C HIS A 180 14.75 11.40 -9.51
N PRO A 181 14.90 10.49 -10.50
CA PRO A 181 15.28 9.11 -10.19
C PRO A 181 16.68 9.01 -9.59
N ALA A 182 17.63 9.74 -10.18
CA ALA A 182 19.00 9.77 -9.70
C ALA A 182 19.11 10.42 -8.31
N GLU A 183 18.34 11.48 -8.06
CA GLU A 183 18.28 12.09 -6.73
C GLU A 183 17.62 11.19 -5.70
N GLY A 184 16.56 10.46 -6.07
CA GLY A 184 15.89 9.47 -5.23
C GLY A 184 16.84 8.36 -4.81
N ALA A 185 17.54 7.76 -5.77
CA ALA A 185 18.56 6.74 -5.51
C ALA A 185 19.66 7.28 -4.57
N ARG A 186 20.14 8.50 -4.80
CA ARG A 186 21.16 9.14 -3.95
C ARG A 186 20.68 9.40 -2.53
N ILE A 187 19.39 9.70 -2.33
CA ILE A 187 18.79 9.85 -1.00
C ILE A 187 18.75 8.51 -0.29
N ILE A 188 18.27 7.46 -0.96
CA ILE A 188 18.11 6.12 -0.38
C ILE A 188 19.48 5.51 -0.03
N LEU A 189 20.46 5.61 -0.92
CA LEU A 189 21.81 5.05 -0.72
C LEU A 189 22.61 5.73 0.40
N LYS A 190 22.13 6.85 0.96
CA LYS A 190 22.73 7.44 2.17
C LYS A 190 22.29 6.74 3.45
N SER A 191 21.20 5.98 3.41
CA SER A 191 20.79 5.19 4.56
C SER A 191 21.75 4.01 4.74
N GLU A 192 22.00 3.62 6.00
CA GLU A 192 22.92 2.51 6.32
C GLU A 192 22.26 1.13 6.13
N GLU A 193 21.02 1.08 5.66
CA GLU A 193 20.27 -0.16 5.43
C GLU A 193 20.36 -0.65 3.98
N GLN A 194 20.20 -1.96 3.81
CA GLN A 194 20.26 -2.64 2.52
C GLN A 194 18.96 -2.42 1.73
N LEU A 195 18.81 -1.24 1.13
CA LEU A 195 17.67 -0.82 0.31
C LEU A 195 17.98 -0.89 -1.19
N ASP A 196 18.56 -2.01 -1.63
CA ASP A 196 19.01 -2.20 -3.01
C ASP A 196 17.86 -2.04 -4.02
N LEU A 197 16.72 -2.70 -3.77
CA LEU A 197 15.56 -2.60 -4.66
C LEU A 197 14.95 -1.19 -4.67
N PRO A 198 14.63 -0.56 -3.51
CA PRO A 198 14.16 0.82 -3.50
C PRO A 198 15.10 1.79 -4.22
N ALA A 199 16.41 1.68 -4.06
CA ALA A 199 17.37 2.56 -4.73
C ALA A 199 17.38 2.40 -6.26
N VAL A 200 17.11 1.19 -6.77
CA VAL A 200 17.09 0.91 -8.22
C VAL A 200 15.84 1.49 -8.91
N VAL A 201 14.73 1.62 -8.18
CA VAL A 201 13.43 2.04 -8.74
C VAL A 201 12.99 3.44 -8.32
N ALA A 202 13.86 4.16 -7.60
CA ALA A 202 13.64 5.51 -7.10
C ALA A 202 13.66 6.61 -8.17
#